data_AF-A0A7Y9XUZ8-F1
#
_entry.id   AF-A0A7Y9XUZ8-F1
#
_cell.length_a   1.000
_cell.length_b   1.000
_cell.length_c   1.000
_cell.angle_alpha   90.00
_cell.angle_beta   90.00
_cell.angle_gamma   90.00
#
_symmetry.space_group_name_H-M   'P 1'
#
loop_
_entity.id
_entity.type
_entity.pdbx_description
1 polymer ?
#
loop_
_entity_poly.entity_id
_entity_poly.type
_entity_poly.pdbx_seq_one_letter_code
_entity_poly.pdbx_strand_id
1 'polypeptide(L)'
;MFTHVHLGSNDTERSRRFYDAIFAAIGGPAGVKDPERNRYFYQHDGAMLIVGEPIDGEAATPGNGMTIGFKVASPEQGDAWYKAGVDNGGTGIEEAPGIRKKTVGMLYLAYMRDPDGNKLCAMKRMEG
;
A
#
# COMPACT_ATOMS: atom_id res chain seq x y z
N MET A 1 -1.78 -8.19 15.90
CA MET A 1 -1.01 -6.93 15.74
C MET A 1 0.28 -7.29 15.02
N PHE A 2 0.59 -6.65 13.90
CA PHE A 2 1.87 -6.85 13.21
C PHE A 2 2.83 -5.73 13.66
N THR A 3 4.11 -6.04 13.85
CA THR A 3 5.12 -5.02 14.16
C THR A 3 5.54 -4.26 12.91
N HIS A 4 5.67 -4.97 11.79
CA HIS A 4 5.99 -4.43 10.49
C HIS A 4 5.54 -5.38 9.37
N VAL A 5 5.48 -4.85 8.16
CA VAL A 5 5.31 -5.61 6.91
C VAL A 5 6.47 -5.26 5.99
N HIS A 6 7.03 -6.23 5.28
CA HIS A 6 8.09 -6.01 4.30
C HIS A 6 7.63 -6.49 2.93
N LEU A 7 7.73 -5.64 1.92
CA LEU A 7 7.47 -5.96 0.52
C LEU A 7 8.77 -5.85 -0.28
N GLY A 8 9.00 -6.86 -1.13
CA GLY A 8 10.11 -6.84 -2.07
C GLY A 8 9.83 -5.86 -3.21
N SER A 9 10.89 -5.20 -3.70
CA SER A 9 10.84 -4.37 -4.90
C SER A 9 12.05 -4.63 -5.80
N ASN A 10 11.80 -4.64 -7.12
CA ASN A 10 12.85 -4.73 -8.13
C ASN A 10 13.42 -3.35 -8.55
N ASP A 11 12.80 -2.26 -8.11
CA ASP A 11 13.27 -0.89 -8.31
C ASP A 11 12.78 -0.01 -7.14
N THR A 12 13.66 0.21 -6.18
CA THR A 12 13.33 0.89 -4.92
C THR A 12 13.00 2.36 -5.10
N GLU A 13 13.53 3.04 -6.13
CA GLU A 13 13.22 4.43 -6.41
C GLU A 13 11.87 4.58 -7.10
N ARG A 14 11.52 3.66 -8.01
CA ARG A 14 10.17 3.55 -8.58
C ARG A 14 9.14 3.28 -7.49
N SER A 15 9.43 2.32 -6.63
CA SER A 15 8.57 2.01 -5.50
C SER A 15 8.49 3.16 -4.51
N ARG A 16 9.60 3.87 -4.24
CA ARG A 16 9.56 5.08 -3.40
C ARG A 16 8.57 6.11 -3.93
N ARG A 17 8.63 6.45 -5.21
CA ARG A 17 7.70 7.44 -5.81
C ARG A 17 6.24 7.02 -5.61
N PHE A 18 5.93 5.74 -5.81
CA PHE A 18 4.61 5.17 -5.58
C PHE A 18 4.20 5.24 -4.10
N TYR A 19 5.03 4.74 -3.20
CA TYR A 19 4.69 4.66 -1.78
C TYR A 19 4.65 6.04 -1.11
N ASP A 20 5.54 6.97 -1.47
CA ASP A 20 5.48 8.36 -1.02
C ASP A 20 4.12 9.00 -1.38
N ALA A 21 3.64 8.77 -2.61
CA ALA A 21 2.37 9.34 -3.07
C ALA A 21 1.17 8.79 -2.29
N ILE A 22 1.11 7.47 -2.06
CA ILE A 22 -0.03 6.88 -1.36
C ILE A 22 0.01 7.17 0.15
N PHE A 23 1.20 7.29 0.76
CA PHE A 23 1.33 7.71 2.15
C PHE A 23 0.93 9.18 2.31
N ALA A 24 1.34 10.06 1.40
CA ALA A 24 0.90 11.45 1.41
C ALA A 24 -0.62 11.58 1.31
N ALA A 25 -1.28 10.75 0.48
CA ALA A 25 -2.73 10.75 0.33
C ALA A 25 -3.49 10.37 1.61
N ILE A 26 -2.87 9.62 2.52
CA ILE A 26 -3.45 9.27 3.82
C ILE A 26 -2.97 10.17 4.98
N GLY A 27 -2.16 11.20 4.68
CA GLY A 27 -1.58 12.10 5.68
C GLY A 27 -0.32 11.56 6.37
N GLY A 28 0.29 10.51 5.82
CA GLY A 28 1.55 9.95 6.27
C GLY A 28 2.79 10.65 5.69
N PRO A 29 3.96 10.50 6.35
CA PRO A 29 5.21 11.05 5.86
C PRO A 29 5.76 10.25 4.67
N ALA A 30 6.68 10.87 3.92
CA ALA A 30 7.47 10.18 2.90
C ALA A 30 8.39 9.11 3.50
N GLY A 31 8.83 8.18 2.67
CA GLY A 31 9.71 7.09 3.06
C GLY A 31 11.09 7.57 3.51
N VAL A 32 11.58 7.01 4.62
CA VAL A 32 12.94 7.25 5.10
C VAL A 32 13.86 6.20 4.49
N LYS A 33 14.89 6.63 3.75
CA LYS A 33 15.88 5.73 3.15
C LYS A 33 16.76 5.10 4.23
N ASP A 34 16.99 3.80 4.13
CA ASP A 34 18.01 3.12 4.92
C ASP A 34 19.41 3.49 4.38
N PRO A 35 20.33 4.00 5.20
CA PRO A 35 21.67 4.34 4.75
C PRO A 35 22.54 3.11 4.41
N GLU A 36 22.21 1.94 4.95
CA GLU A 36 23.01 0.71 4.81
C GLU A 36 22.44 -0.26 3.77
N ARG A 37 21.16 -0.13 3.43
CA ARG A 37 20.45 -1.04 2.52
C ARG A 37 19.61 -0.28 1.52
N ASN A 38 19.41 -0.83 0.33
CA ASN A 38 18.50 -0.23 -0.64
C ASN A 38 17.04 -0.53 -0.25
N ARG A 39 16.52 0.18 0.76
CA ARG A 39 15.12 0.07 1.22
C ARG A 39 14.62 1.37 1.84
N TYR A 40 13.30 1.48 1.90
CA TYR A 40 12.59 2.61 2.48
C TYR A 40 11.67 2.15 3.61
N PHE A 41 11.61 2.96 4.66
CA PHE A 41 10.72 2.78 5.80
C PHE A 41 9.60 3.81 5.78
N TYR A 42 8.36 3.34 5.92
CA TYR A 42 7.18 4.17 6.05
C TYR A 42 6.52 3.89 7.40
N GLN A 43 6.41 4.92 8.22
CA GLN A 43 5.78 4.84 9.54
C GLN A 43 4.61 5.79 9.61
N HIS A 44 3.43 5.25 9.91
CA HIS A 44 2.20 6.04 10.03
C HIS A 44 1.19 5.29 10.91
N ASP A 45 0.50 6.00 11.80
CA ASP A 45 -0.54 5.45 12.67
C ASP A 45 -0.14 4.17 13.45
N GLY A 46 1.12 4.11 13.90
CA GLY A 46 1.66 2.97 14.64
C GLY A 46 1.94 1.72 13.80
N ALA A 47 1.79 1.79 12.48
CA ALA A 47 2.18 0.75 11.54
C ALA A 47 3.51 1.08 10.85
N MET A 48 4.26 0.04 10.50
CA MET A 48 5.50 0.14 9.74
C MET A 48 5.43 -0.72 8.47
N LEU A 49 5.71 -0.10 7.33
CA LEU A 49 5.94 -0.77 6.07
C LEU A 49 7.40 -0.57 5.64
N ILE A 50 8.02 -1.64 5.17
CA ILE A 50 9.36 -1.65 4.61
C ILE A 50 9.25 -2.06 3.15
N VAL A 51 9.93 -1.35 2.25
CA VAL A 51 9.97 -1.67 0.83
C VAL A 51 11.40 -1.65 0.36
N GLY A 52 11.91 -2.76 -0.15
CA GLY A 52 13.33 -2.90 -0.49
C GLY A 52 13.64 -4.12 -1.34
N GLU A 53 14.90 -4.23 -1.74
CA GLU A 53 15.40 -5.39 -2.47
C GLU A 53 15.32 -6.68 -1.61
N PRO A 54 14.98 -7.84 -2.21
CA PRO A 54 15.04 -9.12 -1.52
C PRO A 54 16.46 -9.44 -1.01
N ILE A 55 16.56 -9.95 0.22
CA ILE A 55 17.86 -10.17 0.88
C ILE A 55 18.63 -11.36 0.30
N ASP A 56 17.94 -12.30 -0.35
CA ASP A 56 18.54 -13.45 -1.02
C ASP A 56 19.08 -13.10 -2.42
N GLY A 57 18.84 -11.88 -2.91
CA GLY A 57 19.30 -11.40 -4.21
C GLY A 57 18.46 -11.85 -5.40
N GLU A 58 17.39 -12.60 -5.17
CA GLU A 58 16.46 -13.02 -6.23
C GLU A 58 15.48 -11.89 -6.57
N ALA A 59 14.80 -12.02 -7.71
CA ALA A 59 13.80 -11.04 -8.12
C ALA A 59 12.64 -10.98 -7.13
N ALA A 60 12.18 -9.76 -6.78
CA ALA A 60 10.99 -9.58 -5.98
C ALA A 60 9.76 -10.08 -6.75
N THR A 61 8.96 -10.91 -6.08
CA THR A 61 7.74 -11.47 -6.64
C THR A 61 6.54 -11.22 -5.71
N PRO A 62 5.34 -10.98 -6.26
CA PRO A 62 4.16 -10.84 -5.44
C PRO A 62 3.70 -12.20 -4.92
N GLY A 63 3.37 -12.28 -3.63
CA GLY A 63 2.77 -13.48 -3.06
C GLY A 63 1.34 -13.69 -3.55
N ASN A 64 1.04 -14.84 -4.15
CA ASN A 64 -0.34 -15.19 -4.51
C ASN A 64 -1.21 -15.35 -3.26
N GLY A 65 -2.36 -14.65 -3.21
CA GLY A 65 -3.24 -14.59 -2.04
C GLY A 65 -2.84 -13.55 -0.98
N MET A 66 -1.67 -12.93 -1.08
CA MET A 66 -1.26 -11.85 -0.17
C MET A 66 -2.06 -10.58 -0.45
N THR A 67 -2.41 -9.84 0.61
CA THR A 67 -3.02 -8.51 0.51
C THR A 67 -2.67 -7.69 1.74
N ILE A 68 -2.14 -6.48 1.53
CA ILE A 68 -1.87 -5.53 2.62
C ILE A 68 -2.94 -4.44 2.64
N GLY A 69 -3.66 -4.34 3.76
CA GLY A 69 -4.72 -3.37 3.97
C GLY A 69 -4.22 -2.11 4.68
N PHE A 70 -4.38 -0.95 4.04
CA PHE A 70 -4.17 0.38 4.58
C PHE A 70 -5.49 0.88 5.16
N LYS A 71 -5.46 1.32 6.42
CA LYS A 71 -6.59 1.98 7.06
C LYS A 71 -6.71 3.38 6.49
N VAL A 72 -7.93 3.75 6.06
CA VAL A 72 -8.25 5.14 5.66
C VAL A 72 -9.34 5.71 6.57
N ALA A 73 -9.29 7.02 6.78
CA ALA A 73 -10.18 7.77 7.65
C ALA A 73 -11.56 8.01 7.03
N SER A 74 -11.67 8.08 5.70
CA SER A 74 -12.94 8.28 4.97
C SER A 74 -12.93 7.60 3.58
N PRO A 75 -14.10 7.39 2.95
CA PRO A 75 -14.17 6.96 1.55
C PRO A 75 -13.35 7.86 0.62
N GLU A 76 -13.45 9.18 0.81
CA GLU A 76 -12.76 10.19 -0.02
C GLU A 76 -11.24 10.07 0.12
N GLN A 77 -10.74 9.79 1.33
CA GLN A 77 -9.32 9.51 1.53
C GLN A 77 -8.90 8.21 0.84
N GLY A 78 -9.78 7.20 0.82
CA GLY A 78 -9.58 5.98 0.06
C GLY A 78 -9.55 6.20 -1.45
N ASP A 79 -10.39 7.08 -1.99
CA ASP A 79 -10.38 7.49 -3.40
C ASP A 79 -9.10 8.24 -3.74
N ALA A 80 -8.67 9.16 -2.87
CA ALA A 80 -7.42 9.89 -3.02
C ALA A 80 -6.20 8.96 -3.01
N TRP A 81 -6.17 7.98 -2.09
CA TRP A 81 -5.13 6.96 -2.02
C TRP A 81 -5.07 6.12 -3.30
N TYR A 82 -6.23 5.70 -3.80
CA TYR A 82 -6.31 4.90 -5.03
C TYR A 82 -5.82 5.71 -6.25
N LYS A 83 -6.30 6.95 -6.39
CA LYS A 83 -5.86 7.86 -7.46
C LYS A 83 -4.36 8.12 -7.41
N ALA A 84 -3.83 8.45 -6.23
CA ALA A 84 -2.40 8.71 -6.05
C ALA A 84 -1.56 7.49 -6.44
N GLY A 85 -2.00 6.29 -6.08
CA GLY A 85 -1.33 5.06 -6.45
C GLY A 85 -1.32 4.82 -7.96
N VAL A 86 -2.48 4.90 -8.61
CA VAL A 86 -2.61 4.69 -10.06
C VAL A 86 -1.80 5.71 -10.86
N ASP A 87 -1.85 6.99 -10.47
CA ASP A 87 -1.09 8.06 -11.13
C ASP A 87 0.44 7.88 -10.98
N ASN A 88 0.90 7.13 -9.99
CA ASN A 88 2.32 6.91 -9.68
C ASN A 88 2.79 5.47 -9.96
N GLY A 89 2.14 4.79 -10.91
CA GLY A 89 2.59 3.49 -11.44
C GLY A 89 1.93 2.26 -10.81
N GLY A 90 0.97 2.46 -9.91
CA GLY A 90 0.07 1.40 -9.47
C GLY A 90 -0.91 0.99 -10.57
N THR A 91 -1.44 -0.22 -10.45
CA THR A 91 -2.47 -0.73 -11.37
C THR A 91 -3.73 -1.05 -10.58
N GLY A 92 -4.82 -0.37 -10.92
CA GLY A 92 -6.15 -0.68 -10.39
C GLY A 92 -6.56 -2.11 -10.71
N ILE A 93 -7.16 -2.81 -9.74
CA ILE A 93 -7.62 -4.19 -9.91
C ILE A 93 -9.01 -4.39 -9.29
N GLU A 94 -9.67 -5.49 -9.67
CA GLU A 94 -11.03 -5.83 -9.23
C GLU A 94 -12.07 -4.77 -9.65
N GLU A 95 -13.14 -4.64 -8.86
CA GLU A 95 -14.15 -3.59 -9.00
C GLU A 95 -13.58 -2.24 -8.57
N ALA A 96 -14.12 -1.16 -9.15
CA ALA A 96 -13.77 0.22 -8.81
C ALA A 96 -13.87 0.52 -7.30
N PRO A 97 -13.15 1.53 -6.79
CA PRO A 97 -13.28 2.00 -5.41
C PRO A 97 -14.74 2.25 -5.02
N GLY A 98 -15.13 1.83 -3.82
CA GLY A 98 -16.50 2.07 -3.36
C GLY A 98 -16.93 1.24 -2.16
N ILE A 99 -18.14 1.52 -1.70
CA ILE A 99 -18.76 0.85 -0.55
C ILE A 99 -19.38 -0.48 -0.99
N ARG A 100 -19.07 -1.54 -0.26
CA ARG A 100 -19.51 -2.91 -0.54
C ARG A 100 -20.01 -3.57 0.74
N LYS A 101 -21.14 -4.27 0.66
CA LYS A 101 -21.61 -5.15 1.73
C LYS A 101 -20.83 -6.47 1.67
N LYS A 102 -20.07 -6.76 2.73
CA LYS A 102 -19.35 -8.03 2.89
C LYS A 102 -19.83 -8.73 4.16
N THR A 103 -19.44 -9.99 4.35
CA THR A 103 -19.78 -10.78 5.55
C THR A 103 -19.37 -10.08 6.86
N VAL A 104 -18.33 -9.25 6.81
CA VAL A 104 -17.77 -8.51 7.94
C VAL A 104 -18.32 -7.09 8.11
N GLY A 105 -19.37 -6.73 7.37
CA GLY A 105 -20.05 -5.42 7.45
C GLY A 105 -20.02 -4.61 6.14
N MET A 106 -20.46 -3.36 6.22
CA MET A 106 -20.31 -2.38 5.14
C MET A 106 -18.89 -1.84 5.16
N LEU A 107 -18.17 -2.00 4.05
CA LEU A 107 -16.78 -1.56 3.91
C LEU A 107 -16.64 -0.66 2.70
N TYR A 108 -15.92 0.44 2.83
CA TYR A 108 -15.28 1.07 1.68
C TYR A 108 -14.01 0.28 1.34
N LEU A 109 -13.82 -0.04 0.06
CA LEU A 109 -12.69 -0.80 -0.46
C LEU A 109 -12.18 -0.20 -1.76
N ALA A 110 -10.86 -0.09 -1.89
CA ALA A 110 -10.17 0.21 -3.14
C ALA A 110 -8.93 -0.69 -3.27
N TYR A 111 -8.80 -1.42 -4.38
CA TYR A 111 -7.72 -2.38 -4.58
C TYR A 111 -6.82 -2.00 -5.75
N MET A 112 -5.52 -2.10 -5.55
CA MET A 112 -4.54 -1.93 -6.61
C MET A 112 -3.33 -2.84 -6.39
N ARG A 113 -2.52 -3.00 -7.44
CA ARG A 113 -1.16 -3.52 -7.32
C ARG A 113 -0.17 -2.38 -7.31
N ASP A 114 0.87 -2.51 -6.50
CA ASP A 114 2.05 -1.66 -6.60
C ASP A 114 2.84 -1.96 -7.91
N PRO A 115 3.92 -1.22 -8.19
CA PRO A 115 4.73 -1.43 -9.40
C PRO A 115 5.42 -2.81 -9.51
N ASP A 116 5.54 -3.55 -8.41
CA ASP A 116 6.10 -4.90 -8.35
C ASP A 116 5.02 -6.00 -8.27
N GLY A 117 3.74 -5.60 -8.37
CA GLY A 117 2.61 -6.51 -8.39
C GLY A 117 2.05 -6.87 -7.01
N ASN A 118 2.59 -6.35 -5.91
CA ASN A 118 2.08 -6.60 -4.56
C ASN A 118 0.66 -6.04 -4.45
N LYS A 119 -0.28 -6.87 -3.98
CA LYS A 119 -1.69 -6.47 -3.86
C LYS A 119 -1.91 -5.65 -2.59
N LEU A 120 -2.42 -4.44 -2.77
CA LEU A 120 -2.72 -3.47 -1.72
C LEU A 120 -4.22 -3.15 -1.70
N CYS A 121 -4.72 -2.73 -0.54
CA CYS A 121 -6.11 -2.36 -0.34
C CYS A 121 -6.21 -1.13 0.57
N ALA A 122 -6.94 -0.09 0.18
CA ALA A 122 -7.45 0.90 1.13
C ALA A 122 -8.79 0.41 1.69
N MET A 123 -8.93 0.42 3.01
CA MET A 123 -10.12 -0.08 3.69
C MET A 123 -10.60 0.89 4.77
N LYS A 124 -11.91 1.15 4.77
CA LYS A 124 -12.61 1.75 5.91
C LYS A 124 -13.85 0.93 6.24
N ARG A 125 -14.04 0.64 7.53
CA ARG A 125 -15.32 0.14 8.03
C ARG A 125 -16.31 1.31 8.06
N MET A 126 -17.46 1.13 7.44
CA MET A 126 -18.55 2.09 7.55
C MET A 126 -19.27 1.80 8.86
N GLU A 127 -19.32 2.80 9.73
CA GLU A 127 -20.19 2.73 10.90
C GLU A 127 -21.64 2.75 10.40
N GLY A 128 -22.48 1.91 11.02
CA GLY A 128 -23.92 1.86 10.73
C GLY A 128 -24.68 2.98 11.42
#